data_AF-A0A968NW70-F1
#
_entry.id   AF-A0A968NW70-F1
#
_cell.length_a   1.000
_cell.length_b   1.000
_cell.length_c   1.000
_cell.angle_alpha   90.00
_cell.angle_beta   90.00
_cell.angle_gamma   90.00
#
_symmetry.space_group_name_H-M   'P 1'
#
loop_
_entity.id
_entity.type
_entity.pdbx_description
1 polymer ?
#
loop_
_entity_poly.entity_id
_entity_poly.type
_entity_poly.pdbx_seq_one_letter_code
_entity_poly.pdbx_strand_id
1 'polypeptide(L)'
;MFDRGRNGRAIAPEIPVIYHAADIRNLSELNRIFETEKPQIVFHLAAQRLPWLAEREIRETVTSNIFGSQNVIELCDRHQVEHCIYSSTGKASRYFTTEVYAASKKMSEWQFAQAAQSSQTTYSMVRFTHMLNNSSFCEYFDDKIQQNKIVKVHAPHRYIVGQNVGEALHLLLNALVLSQPDRLQFFLCRNLGWPVETLEVALHKILHSGQELPLYFQGLVAGYEEPFFRGQVDWSKPTEINTLINVIEDQWRSIDPSGDVIVSTVAPFSQPVLAKHLRLLRSLTDNLEISEAEIKQSLADATQEIAASTFAQTPPDLLLKIWQWGFDVNHWTADPSIDAYHQDLIDLLLGGLFKGLKNLDDLTACMNAIAPHLKAA
;
A
#
# COMPACT_ATOMS: atom_id res chain seq x y z
N MET A 1 -5.03 -16.99 18.42
CA MET A 1 -5.36 -16.96 19.86
C MET A 1 -6.07 -15.64 20.13
N PHE A 2 -7.40 -15.61 20.01
CA PHE A 2 -8.17 -14.42 20.36
C PHE A 2 -8.15 -14.32 21.89
N ASP A 3 -7.44 -13.31 22.40
CA ASP A 3 -7.30 -13.01 23.82
C ASP A 3 -8.70 -12.81 24.43
N ARG A 4 -9.11 -13.75 25.29
CA ARG A 4 -10.39 -13.74 26.02
C ARG A 4 -10.35 -12.83 27.26
N GLY A 5 -9.34 -11.97 27.41
CA GLY A 5 -9.04 -11.36 28.70
C GLY A 5 -8.65 -9.89 28.67
N ARG A 6 -9.48 -8.99 28.11
CA ARG A 6 -9.44 -7.56 28.51
C ARG A 6 -10.83 -6.95 28.62
N ASN A 7 -11.31 -6.87 29.85
CA ASN A 7 -12.33 -5.97 30.43
C ASN A 7 -13.24 -5.24 29.42
N GLY A 8 -14.35 -5.91 29.09
CA GLY A 8 -15.46 -5.33 28.33
C GLY A 8 -16.06 -4.14 29.06
N ARG A 9 -15.86 -2.94 28.51
CA ARG A 9 -16.85 -1.86 28.67
C ARG A 9 -18.08 -2.30 27.88
N ALA A 10 -19.24 -2.28 28.53
CA ALA A 10 -20.51 -2.75 28.00
C ALA A 10 -20.74 -2.21 26.57
N ILE A 11 -20.71 -3.13 25.60
CA ILE A 11 -21.18 -2.86 24.25
C ILE A 11 -22.71 -2.71 24.36
N ALA A 12 -23.26 -1.71 23.66
CA ALA A 12 -24.69 -1.45 23.55
C ALA A 12 -25.46 -2.72 23.05
N PRO A 13 -26.80 -2.78 23.17
CA PRO A 13 -27.59 -4.01 23.35
C PRO A 13 -27.22 -5.14 22.39
N GLU A 14 -27.18 -6.37 22.90
CA GLU A 14 -26.72 -7.62 22.27
C GLU A 14 -26.97 -7.72 20.75
N ILE A 15 -26.07 -7.13 19.96
CA ILE A 15 -26.02 -7.39 18.52
C ILE A 15 -25.56 -8.84 18.35
N PRO A 16 -26.34 -9.72 17.71
CA PRO A 16 -25.92 -11.10 17.52
C PRO A 16 -24.65 -11.14 16.66
N VAL A 17 -23.60 -11.75 17.19
CA VAL A 17 -22.32 -11.94 16.48
C VAL A 17 -22.18 -13.41 16.10
N ILE A 18 -22.06 -13.67 14.80
CA ILE A 18 -21.85 -15.02 14.24
C ILE A 18 -20.39 -15.12 13.80
N TYR A 19 -19.71 -16.19 14.22
CA TYR A 19 -18.31 -16.43 13.88
C TYR A 19 -18.20 -17.54 12.84
N HIS A 20 -17.52 -17.25 11.74
CA HIS A 20 -17.13 -18.23 10.72
C HIS A 20 -15.61 -18.36 10.70
N ALA A 21 -15.11 -19.60 10.60
CA ALA A 21 -13.70 -19.86 10.35
C ALA A 21 -13.56 -20.31 8.89
N ALA A 22 -12.96 -19.47 8.05
CA ALA A 22 -12.80 -19.71 6.62
C ALA A 22 -11.54 -19.01 6.10
N ASP A 23 -11.03 -19.48 4.96
CA ASP A 23 -9.92 -18.86 4.23
C ASP A 23 -10.47 -18.11 3.00
N ILE A 24 -10.07 -16.85 2.81
CA ILE A 24 -10.48 -16.04 1.64
C ILE A 24 -10.04 -16.65 0.30
N ARG A 25 -9.07 -17.56 0.31
CA ARG A 25 -8.63 -18.31 -0.87
C ARG A 25 -9.63 -19.42 -1.26
N ASN A 26 -10.43 -19.89 -0.31
CA ASN A 26 -11.46 -20.91 -0.54
C ASN A 26 -12.77 -20.26 -1.01
N LEU A 27 -12.87 -20.02 -2.31
CA LEU A 27 -14.04 -19.38 -2.92
C LEU A 27 -15.35 -20.11 -2.60
N SER A 28 -15.35 -21.45 -2.58
CA SER A 28 -16.56 -22.24 -2.36
C SER A 28 -17.09 -22.09 -0.93
N GLU A 29 -16.19 -22.11 0.06
CA GLU A 29 -16.55 -21.91 1.46
C GLU A 29 -17.01 -20.47 1.72
N LEU A 30 -16.29 -19.48 1.16
CA LEU A 30 -16.66 -18.08 1.30
C LEU A 30 -18.01 -17.80 0.61
N ASN A 31 -18.29 -18.41 -0.55
CA ASN A 31 -19.58 -18.31 -1.22
C ASN A 31 -20.72 -18.83 -0.34
N ARG A 32 -20.54 -19.97 0.34
CA ARG A 32 -21.56 -20.53 1.26
C ARG A 32 -21.86 -19.56 2.41
N ILE A 33 -20.86 -18.85 2.91
CA ILE A 33 -21.05 -17.81 3.95
C ILE A 33 -21.84 -16.64 3.37
N PHE A 34 -21.49 -16.13 2.19
CA PHE A 34 -22.22 -15.03 1.55
C PHE A 34 -23.69 -15.41 1.25
N GLU A 35 -23.95 -16.64 0.80
CA GLU A 35 -25.31 -17.14 0.55
C GLU A 35 -26.15 -17.22 1.84
N THR A 36 -25.52 -17.62 2.94
CA THR A 36 -26.18 -17.81 4.24
C THR A 36 -26.43 -16.47 4.93
N GLU A 37 -25.40 -15.62 5.00
CA GLU A 37 -25.40 -14.39 5.79
C GLU A 37 -25.88 -13.16 5.01
N LYS A 38 -25.79 -13.19 3.66
CA LYS A 38 -26.21 -12.11 2.75
C LYS A 38 -25.74 -10.72 3.21
N PRO A 39 -24.42 -10.51 3.35
CA PRO A 39 -23.90 -9.27 3.89
C PRO A 39 -24.25 -8.07 2.99
N GLN A 40 -24.70 -6.97 3.59
CA GLN A 40 -24.88 -5.69 2.86
C GLN A 40 -23.57 -4.90 2.80
N ILE A 41 -22.71 -5.06 3.80
CA ILE A 41 -21.44 -4.35 3.94
C ILE A 41 -20.34 -5.37 4.21
N VAL A 42 -19.23 -5.26 3.48
CA VAL A 42 -18.03 -6.09 3.66
C VAL A 42 -16.83 -5.21 3.99
N PHE A 43 -16.20 -5.44 5.14
CA PHE A 43 -14.88 -4.89 5.45
C PHE A 43 -13.81 -5.93 5.14
N HIS A 44 -13.11 -5.77 4.01
CA HIS A 44 -12.01 -6.67 3.63
C HIS A 44 -10.70 -6.24 4.29
N LEU A 45 -10.47 -6.80 5.49
CA LEU A 45 -9.29 -6.53 6.31
C LEU A 45 -8.24 -7.67 6.25
N ALA A 46 -8.53 -8.76 5.54
CA ALA A 46 -7.69 -9.96 5.53
C ALA A 46 -6.51 -9.81 4.55
N ALA A 47 -5.30 -10.05 5.05
CA ALA A 47 -4.07 -10.13 4.26
C ALA A 47 -2.93 -10.73 5.09
N GLN A 48 -1.93 -11.32 4.43
CA GLN A 48 -0.60 -11.43 4.99
C GLN A 48 -0.02 -10.01 5.08
N ARG A 49 0.15 -9.51 6.31
CA ARG A 49 0.57 -8.14 6.61
C ARG A 49 2.05 -7.97 6.95
N LEU A 50 2.77 -9.07 7.18
CA LEU A 50 4.16 -9.05 7.66
C LEU A 50 5.13 -9.00 6.46
N PRO A 51 5.88 -7.90 6.25
CA PRO A 51 6.70 -7.77 5.05
C PRO A 51 7.83 -8.81 4.94
N TRP A 52 8.54 -9.10 6.04
CA TRP A 52 9.57 -10.15 6.03
C TRP A 52 9.02 -11.55 5.72
N LEU A 53 7.78 -11.83 6.14
CA LEU A 53 7.15 -13.12 5.89
C LEU A 53 6.68 -13.19 4.44
N ALA A 54 6.19 -12.06 3.90
CA ALA A 54 5.84 -11.95 2.49
C ALA A 54 7.01 -12.23 1.55
N GLU A 55 8.23 -11.88 1.93
CA GLU A 55 9.44 -12.19 1.17
C GLU A 55 9.87 -13.66 1.26
N ARG A 56 9.40 -14.40 2.27
CA ARG A 56 9.72 -15.82 2.48
C ARG A 56 8.64 -16.76 1.94
N GLU A 57 7.38 -16.33 2.01
CA GLU A 57 6.19 -17.10 1.64
C GLU A 57 5.46 -16.32 0.52
N ILE A 58 6.11 -16.23 -0.65
CA ILE A 58 5.68 -15.34 -1.74
C ILE A 58 4.39 -15.87 -2.36
N ARG A 59 4.33 -17.17 -2.67
CA ARG A 59 3.12 -17.85 -3.18
C ARG A 59 1.94 -17.71 -2.23
N GLU A 60 2.14 -17.93 -0.93
CA GLU A 60 1.07 -17.77 0.07
C GLU A 60 0.59 -16.31 0.15
N THR A 61 1.52 -15.36 0.08
CA THR A 61 1.19 -13.93 0.10
C THR A 61 0.43 -13.51 -1.16
N VAL A 62 0.87 -13.94 -2.34
CA VAL A 62 0.20 -13.64 -3.61
C VAL A 62 -1.20 -14.27 -3.63
N THR A 63 -1.32 -15.54 -3.24
CA THR A 63 -2.62 -16.23 -3.22
C THR A 63 -3.59 -15.64 -2.21
N SER A 64 -3.13 -15.27 -1.02
CA SER A 64 -3.97 -14.60 -0.01
C SER A 64 -4.32 -13.18 -0.43
N ASN A 65 -3.31 -12.35 -0.68
CA ASN A 65 -3.52 -10.91 -0.84
C ASN A 65 -4.15 -10.55 -2.17
N ILE A 66 -3.74 -11.19 -3.28
CA ILE A 66 -4.26 -10.87 -4.62
C ILE A 66 -5.48 -11.73 -4.92
N PHE A 67 -5.33 -13.06 -4.87
CA PHE A 67 -6.42 -13.95 -5.30
C PHE A 67 -7.52 -14.13 -4.25
N GLY A 68 -7.19 -14.05 -2.97
CA GLY A 68 -8.20 -13.95 -1.91
C GLY A 68 -9.02 -12.66 -2.01
N SER A 69 -8.38 -11.52 -2.31
CA SER A 69 -9.09 -10.28 -2.61
C SER A 69 -9.95 -10.39 -3.86
N GLN A 70 -9.47 -11.08 -4.91
CA GLN A 70 -10.25 -11.34 -6.11
C GLN A 70 -11.53 -12.14 -5.79
N ASN A 71 -11.44 -13.15 -4.94
CA ASN A 71 -12.60 -13.93 -4.51
C ASN A 71 -13.62 -13.06 -3.76
N VAL A 72 -13.16 -12.17 -2.87
CA VAL A 72 -14.05 -11.22 -2.17
C VAL A 72 -14.75 -10.29 -3.15
N ILE A 73 -14.02 -9.73 -4.12
CA ILE A 73 -14.60 -8.88 -5.19
C ILE A 73 -15.66 -9.65 -5.96
N GLU A 74 -15.35 -10.88 -6.40
CA GLU A 74 -16.28 -11.73 -7.15
C GLU A 74 -17.57 -12.02 -6.37
N LEU A 75 -17.45 -12.29 -5.06
CA LEU A 75 -18.60 -12.57 -4.22
C LEU A 75 -19.40 -11.32 -3.88
N CYS A 76 -18.75 -10.18 -3.69
CA CYS A 76 -19.44 -8.90 -3.51
C CYS A 76 -20.32 -8.58 -4.71
N ASP A 77 -19.78 -8.72 -5.92
CA ASP A 77 -20.51 -8.50 -7.17
C ASP A 77 -21.65 -9.52 -7.35
N ARG A 78 -21.36 -10.82 -7.18
CA ARG A 78 -22.35 -11.91 -7.34
C ARG A 78 -23.53 -11.79 -6.38
N HIS A 79 -23.27 -11.41 -5.13
CA HIS A 79 -24.30 -11.32 -4.08
C HIS A 79 -24.84 -9.90 -3.90
N GLN A 80 -24.50 -8.98 -4.79
CA GLN A 80 -24.98 -7.59 -4.79
C GLN A 80 -24.77 -6.88 -3.45
N VAL A 81 -23.58 -7.06 -2.86
CA VAL A 81 -23.17 -6.33 -1.65
C VAL A 81 -23.24 -4.83 -1.93
N GLU A 82 -23.80 -4.04 -1.02
CA GLU A 82 -23.96 -2.60 -1.22
C GLU A 82 -22.61 -1.88 -1.15
N HIS A 83 -21.81 -2.18 -0.11
CA HIS A 83 -20.50 -1.57 0.10
C HIS A 83 -19.41 -2.58 0.44
N CYS A 84 -18.25 -2.45 -0.21
CA CYS A 84 -17.05 -3.21 0.15
C CYS A 84 -15.86 -2.27 0.37
N ILE A 85 -15.33 -2.29 1.60
CA ILE A 85 -14.23 -1.42 2.04
C ILE A 85 -12.97 -2.25 2.18
N TYR A 86 -11.96 -1.94 1.38
CA TYR A 86 -10.67 -2.61 1.37
C TYR A 86 -9.64 -1.89 2.23
N SER A 87 -8.95 -2.63 3.11
CA SER A 87 -7.81 -2.11 3.86
C SER A 87 -6.52 -2.27 3.07
N SER A 88 -5.95 -1.17 2.57
CA SER A 88 -4.63 -1.12 1.93
C SER A 88 -3.56 -0.53 2.87
N THR A 89 -2.39 -0.18 2.32
CA THR A 89 -1.20 0.28 3.05
C THR A 89 -0.59 1.51 2.37
N GLY A 90 -0.02 2.42 3.16
CA GLY A 90 0.76 3.55 2.65
C GLY A 90 1.88 3.12 1.71
N LYS A 91 2.46 1.93 1.89
CA LYS A 91 3.51 1.39 1.00
C LYS A 91 3.04 1.19 -0.45
N ALA A 92 1.74 1.06 -0.67
CA ALA A 92 1.17 0.92 -2.01
C ALA A 92 1.09 2.25 -2.77
N SER A 93 1.37 3.39 -2.11
CA SER A 93 1.42 4.71 -2.77
C SER A 93 2.59 4.82 -3.76
N ARG A 94 3.62 3.98 -3.66
CA ARG A 94 4.74 3.93 -4.61
C ARG A 94 4.24 3.59 -6.02
N TYR A 95 4.89 4.14 -7.05
CA TYR A 95 4.50 3.88 -8.45
C TYR A 95 4.62 2.39 -8.82
N PHE A 96 5.70 1.73 -8.39
CA PHE A 96 5.86 0.27 -8.42
C PHE A 96 6.79 -0.16 -7.27
N THR A 97 6.94 -1.46 -7.03
CA THR A 97 7.82 -1.98 -5.97
C THR A 97 8.11 -3.46 -6.18
N THR A 98 9.30 -3.91 -5.78
CA THR A 98 9.70 -5.31 -5.75
C THR A 98 9.41 -5.99 -4.40
N GLU A 99 8.95 -5.23 -3.39
CA GLU A 99 8.55 -5.76 -2.09
C GLU A 99 7.22 -6.51 -2.21
N VAL A 100 7.22 -7.81 -1.91
CA VAL A 100 6.07 -8.69 -2.17
C VAL A 100 4.81 -8.21 -1.45
N TYR A 101 4.92 -7.77 -0.19
CA TYR A 101 3.77 -7.25 0.56
C TYR A 101 3.16 -6.02 -0.12
N ALA A 102 3.98 -4.99 -0.40
CA ALA A 102 3.49 -3.75 -0.99
C ALA A 102 2.96 -3.97 -2.43
N ALA A 103 3.67 -4.77 -3.23
CA ALA A 103 3.26 -5.12 -4.59
C ALA A 103 1.91 -5.87 -4.60
N SER A 104 1.71 -6.84 -3.71
CA SER A 104 0.44 -7.58 -3.62
C SER A 104 -0.74 -6.69 -3.22
N LYS A 105 -0.53 -5.74 -2.29
CA LYS A 105 -1.56 -4.77 -1.90
C LYS A 105 -1.89 -3.83 -3.07
N LYS A 106 -0.86 -3.35 -3.79
CA LYS A 106 -1.03 -2.48 -4.97
C LYS A 106 -1.77 -3.18 -6.11
N MET A 107 -1.46 -4.45 -6.39
CA MET A 107 -2.22 -5.28 -7.33
C MET A 107 -3.70 -5.37 -6.97
N SER A 108 -3.99 -5.54 -5.68
CA SER A 108 -5.37 -5.57 -5.19
C SER A 108 -6.06 -4.21 -5.33
N GLU A 109 -5.36 -3.09 -5.08
CA GLU A 109 -5.94 -1.75 -5.32
C GLU A 109 -6.39 -1.59 -6.77
N TRP A 110 -5.62 -2.08 -7.74
CA TRP A 110 -6.02 -2.06 -9.15
C TRP A 110 -7.20 -3.01 -9.45
N GLN A 111 -7.27 -4.18 -8.82
CA GLN A 111 -8.43 -5.07 -8.94
C GLN A 111 -9.71 -4.42 -8.41
N PHE A 112 -9.65 -3.79 -7.24
CA PHE A 112 -10.76 -3.02 -6.67
C PHE A 112 -11.12 -1.83 -7.56
N ALA A 113 -10.13 -1.14 -8.15
CA ALA A 113 -10.37 -0.02 -9.05
C ALA A 113 -11.06 -0.45 -10.35
N GLN A 114 -10.70 -1.61 -10.90
CA GLN A 114 -11.39 -2.21 -12.04
C GLN A 114 -12.83 -2.60 -11.66
N ALA A 115 -13.01 -3.29 -10.52
CA ALA A 115 -14.33 -3.75 -10.07
C ALA A 115 -15.31 -2.58 -9.83
N ALA A 116 -14.82 -1.47 -9.26
CA ALA A 116 -15.61 -0.28 -9.03
C ALA A 116 -16.23 0.33 -10.29
N GLN A 117 -15.64 0.10 -11.47
CA GLN A 117 -16.14 0.65 -12.74
C GLN A 117 -17.21 -0.23 -13.40
N SER A 118 -17.34 -1.50 -12.98
CA SER A 118 -18.19 -2.48 -13.65
C SER A 118 -19.23 -3.15 -12.76
N SER A 119 -19.17 -2.94 -11.45
CA SER A 119 -20.05 -3.57 -10.46
C SER A 119 -21.09 -2.59 -9.92
N GLN A 120 -22.20 -3.11 -9.42
CA GLN A 120 -23.18 -2.33 -8.63
C GLN A 120 -22.73 -2.11 -7.19
N THR A 121 -21.77 -2.91 -6.69
CA THR A 121 -21.18 -2.71 -5.36
C THR A 121 -20.35 -1.44 -5.34
N THR A 122 -20.57 -0.60 -4.32
CA THR A 122 -19.70 0.55 -4.08
C THR A 122 -18.42 0.10 -3.39
N TYR A 123 -17.30 0.16 -4.11
CA TYR A 123 -15.98 -0.16 -3.56
C TYR A 123 -15.27 1.10 -3.08
N SER A 124 -14.67 1.02 -1.90
CA SER A 124 -13.75 2.03 -1.39
C SER A 124 -12.55 1.37 -0.72
N MET A 125 -11.51 2.16 -0.46
CA MET A 125 -10.37 1.66 0.29
C MET A 125 -9.80 2.69 1.26
N VAL A 126 -9.04 2.20 2.23
CA VAL A 126 -8.29 3.02 3.17
C VAL A 126 -6.82 2.63 3.06
N ARG A 127 -5.89 3.58 2.96
CA ARG A 127 -4.46 3.27 3.16
C ARG A 127 -4.06 3.63 4.58
N PHE A 128 -3.71 2.62 5.36
CA PHE A 128 -3.20 2.83 6.72
C PHE A 128 -1.69 3.08 6.73
N THR A 129 -1.25 3.76 7.78
CA THR A 129 0.16 3.77 8.19
C THR A 129 0.36 2.81 9.39
N HIS A 130 1.54 2.86 10.01
CA HIS A 130 1.89 2.06 11.18
C HIS A 130 0.91 2.29 12.33
N MET A 131 0.16 1.26 12.72
CA MET A 131 -0.71 1.35 13.87
C MET A 131 0.09 1.20 15.17
N LEU A 132 0.16 2.20 16.04
CA LEU A 132 1.06 2.15 17.21
C LEU A 132 0.66 1.07 18.23
N ASN A 133 -0.64 0.80 18.40
CA ASN A 133 -1.15 -0.11 19.43
C ASN A 133 -1.04 -1.60 19.09
N ASN A 134 -0.92 -1.97 17.81
CA ASN A 134 -0.90 -3.36 17.31
C ASN A 134 0.02 -3.54 16.09
N SER A 135 0.97 -2.63 15.89
CA SER A 135 2.03 -2.83 14.91
C SER A 135 2.91 -3.99 15.34
N SER A 136 3.36 -4.77 14.36
CA SER A 136 4.19 -5.94 14.59
C SER A 136 5.50 -5.61 15.32
N PHE A 137 6.07 -4.41 15.10
CA PHE A 137 7.30 -4.02 15.78
C PHE A 137 7.05 -3.61 17.25
N CYS A 138 5.92 -2.93 17.56
CA CYS A 138 5.54 -2.64 18.95
C CYS A 138 5.28 -3.94 19.73
N GLU A 139 4.51 -4.86 19.15
CA GLU A 139 4.25 -6.19 19.72
C GLU A 139 5.57 -6.96 19.96
N TYR A 140 6.49 -6.91 19.00
CA TYR A 140 7.82 -7.50 19.14
C TYR A 140 8.62 -6.89 20.29
N PHE A 141 8.64 -5.55 20.42
CA PHE A 141 9.33 -4.90 21.54
C PHE A 141 8.72 -5.29 22.88
N ASP A 142 7.40 -5.26 22.99
CA ASP A 142 6.70 -5.64 24.22
C ASP A 142 6.99 -7.11 24.60
N ASP A 143 7.00 -8.03 23.63
CA ASP A 143 7.35 -9.44 23.84
C ASP A 143 8.81 -9.61 24.33
N LYS A 144 9.78 -8.93 23.72
CA LYS A 144 11.18 -9.04 24.14
C LYS A 144 11.44 -8.45 25.51
N ILE A 145 10.78 -7.35 25.83
CA ILE A 145 10.86 -6.71 27.14
C ILE A 145 10.22 -7.59 28.22
N GLN A 146 9.04 -8.16 27.95
CA GLN A 146 8.38 -9.08 28.88
C GLN A 146 9.22 -10.35 29.14
N GLN A 147 9.93 -10.82 28.13
CA GLN A 147 10.82 -11.98 28.24
C GLN A 147 12.22 -11.64 28.79
N ASN A 148 12.51 -10.38 29.12
CA ASN A 148 13.83 -9.90 29.55
C ASN A 148 14.94 -10.30 28.55
N LYS A 149 14.69 -10.12 27.25
CA LYS A 149 15.58 -10.50 26.13
C LYS A 149 16.11 -9.25 25.39
N ILE A 150 17.18 -9.46 24.61
CA ILE A 150 17.74 -8.45 23.70
C ILE A 150 16.65 -7.90 22.78
N VAL A 151 16.52 -6.58 22.75
CA VAL A 151 15.62 -5.87 21.83
C VAL A 151 16.38 -5.57 20.55
N LYS A 152 15.85 -6.04 19.41
CA LYS A 152 16.47 -5.80 18.10
C LYS A 152 15.74 -4.68 17.38
N VAL A 153 16.49 -3.69 16.90
CA VAL A 153 16.00 -2.60 16.04
C VAL A 153 16.67 -2.74 14.68
N HIS A 154 15.99 -2.41 13.59
CA HIS A 154 16.55 -2.58 12.25
C HIS A 154 17.79 -1.72 12.02
N ALA A 155 17.64 -0.40 12.06
CA ALA A 155 18.71 0.55 11.83
C ALA A 155 18.36 1.89 12.54
N PRO A 156 19.35 2.73 12.84
CA PRO A 156 19.10 4.12 13.24
C PRO A 156 18.44 4.90 12.09
N HIS A 157 17.83 6.03 12.42
CA HIS A 157 17.18 6.97 11.49
C HIS A 157 16.05 6.37 10.66
N ARG A 158 15.36 5.35 11.21
CA ARG A 158 14.15 4.80 10.62
C ARG A 158 12.92 5.40 11.26
N TYR A 159 12.21 6.22 10.49
CA TYR A 159 11.05 6.96 10.95
C TYR A 159 9.76 6.31 10.48
N ILE A 160 8.74 6.36 11.34
CA ILE A 160 7.38 5.93 11.06
C ILE A 160 6.42 7.05 11.43
N VAL A 161 5.29 7.12 10.73
CA VAL A 161 4.15 7.92 11.17
C VAL A 161 3.12 6.99 11.77
N GLY A 162 2.73 7.28 13.01
CA GLY A 162 1.83 6.44 13.80
C GLY A 162 0.37 6.82 13.60
N GLN A 163 -0.50 5.82 13.55
CA GLN A 163 -1.94 5.99 13.62
C GLN A 163 -2.48 5.15 14.78
N ASN A 164 -3.50 5.63 15.48
CA ASN A 164 -4.15 4.85 16.53
C ASN A 164 -5.35 4.05 15.98
N VAL A 165 -5.82 3.07 16.74
CA VAL A 165 -6.91 2.17 16.31
C VAL A 165 -8.25 2.91 16.14
N GLY A 166 -8.50 3.94 16.94
CA GLY A 166 -9.72 4.76 16.84
C GLY A 166 -9.74 5.58 15.55
N GLU A 167 -8.62 6.22 15.19
CA GLU A 167 -8.44 6.90 13.91
C GLU A 167 -8.61 5.94 12.74
N ALA A 168 -8.05 4.72 12.84
CA ALA A 168 -8.20 3.71 11.79
C ALA A 168 -9.66 3.27 11.61
N LEU A 169 -10.39 3.06 12.72
CA LEU A 169 -11.81 2.72 12.70
C LEU A 169 -12.64 3.85 12.10
N HIS A 170 -12.41 5.09 12.52
CA HIS A 170 -13.12 6.25 11.96
C HIS A 170 -12.85 6.40 10.46
N LEU A 171 -11.63 6.12 10.01
CA LEU A 171 -11.30 6.18 8.59
C LEU A 171 -12.04 5.11 7.78
N LEU A 172 -12.21 3.89 8.31
CA LEU A 172 -13.04 2.84 7.70
C LEU A 172 -14.52 3.24 7.62
N LEU A 173 -15.06 3.80 8.70
CA LEU A 173 -16.45 4.25 8.74
C LEU A 173 -16.69 5.44 7.80
N ASN A 174 -15.74 6.38 7.74
CA ASN A 174 -15.81 7.49 6.78
C ASN A 174 -15.73 6.98 5.35
N ALA A 175 -14.87 6.00 5.05
CA ALA A 175 -14.82 5.38 3.73
C ALA A 175 -16.17 4.74 3.34
N LEU A 176 -16.83 4.05 4.28
CA LEU A 176 -18.18 3.52 4.07
C LEU A 176 -19.18 4.64 3.74
N VAL A 177 -19.24 5.70 4.55
CA VAL A 177 -20.26 6.76 4.41
C VAL A 177 -20.01 7.69 3.22
N LEU A 178 -18.76 8.01 2.91
CA LEU A 178 -18.40 9.03 1.92
C LEU A 178 -18.17 8.46 0.52
N SER A 179 -18.00 7.13 0.41
CA SER A 179 -17.75 6.47 -0.88
C SER A 179 -18.89 6.67 -1.88
N GLN A 180 -18.51 6.79 -3.15
CA GLN A 180 -19.41 6.94 -4.29
C GLN A 180 -19.30 5.74 -5.22
N PRO A 181 -20.38 5.37 -5.94
CA PRO A 181 -20.34 4.31 -6.94
C PRO A 181 -19.45 4.66 -8.15
N ASP A 182 -19.25 3.69 -9.03
CA ASP A 182 -18.59 3.79 -10.35
C ASP A 182 -17.07 4.10 -10.35
N ARG A 183 -16.47 4.39 -9.20
CA ARG A 183 -15.02 4.64 -9.06
C ARG A 183 -14.51 4.27 -7.67
N LEU A 184 -13.30 3.72 -7.62
CA LEU A 184 -12.66 3.42 -6.35
C LEU A 184 -12.08 4.71 -5.74
N GLN A 185 -12.74 5.19 -4.68
CA GLN A 185 -12.18 6.23 -3.83
C GLN A 185 -11.36 5.64 -2.70
N PHE A 186 -10.23 6.28 -2.40
CA PHE A 186 -9.44 5.96 -1.22
C PHE A 186 -9.35 7.10 -0.24
N PHE A 187 -9.30 6.73 1.04
CA PHE A 187 -9.37 7.64 2.18
C PHE A 187 -8.09 7.55 3.00
N LEU A 188 -7.53 8.71 3.33
CA LEU A 188 -6.29 8.84 4.10
C LEU A 188 -6.50 9.78 5.29
N CYS A 189 -5.78 9.54 6.38
CA CYS A 189 -5.62 10.58 7.39
C CYS A 189 -4.80 11.74 6.81
N ARG A 190 -5.33 12.96 6.90
CA ARG A 190 -4.63 14.17 6.43
C ARG A 190 -3.41 14.48 7.29
N ASN A 191 -3.57 14.43 8.61
CA ASN A 191 -2.52 14.73 9.57
C ASN A 191 -1.90 13.44 10.12
N LEU A 192 -0.73 13.08 9.58
CA LEU A 192 0.02 11.90 10.01
C LEU A 192 0.86 12.14 11.27
N GLY A 193 0.85 13.37 11.80
CA GLY A 193 1.70 13.78 12.91
C GLY A 193 3.18 13.85 12.53
N TRP A 194 4.02 13.99 13.55
CA TRP A 194 5.47 13.98 13.36
C TRP A 194 5.99 12.55 13.21
N PRO A 195 6.88 12.28 12.24
CA PRO A 195 7.55 10.99 12.15
C PRO A 195 8.35 10.72 13.43
N VAL A 196 8.22 9.51 13.97
CA VAL A 196 8.90 9.04 15.18
C VAL A 196 9.92 7.99 14.80
N GLU A 197 11.11 8.04 15.36
CA GLU A 197 12.13 7.02 15.08
C GLU A 197 11.78 5.71 15.79
N THR A 198 11.90 4.58 15.10
CA THR A 198 11.66 3.24 15.69
C THR A 198 12.60 2.94 16.86
N LEU A 199 13.82 3.51 16.86
CA LEU A 199 14.74 3.46 17.99
C LEU A 199 14.19 4.17 19.22
N GLU A 200 13.61 5.37 19.06
CA GLU A 200 13.00 6.11 20.16
C GLU A 200 11.84 5.35 20.78
N VAL A 201 11.01 4.67 19.97
CA VAL A 201 9.93 3.83 20.46
C VAL A 201 10.47 2.65 21.29
N ALA A 202 11.54 1.99 20.83
CA ALA A 202 12.18 0.90 21.56
C ALA A 202 12.75 1.37 22.90
N LEU A 203 13.50 2.48 22.90
CA LEU A 203 14.10 3.06 24.10
C LEU A 203 13.02 3.51 25.09
N HIS A 204 11.95 4.16 24.61
CA HIS A 204 10.82 4.57 25.43
C HIS A 204 10.19 3.39 26.15
N LYS A 205 9.92 2.28 25.42
CA LYS A 205 9.33 1.07 26.01
C LYS A 205 10.25 0.39 27.03
N ILE A 206 11.56 0.28 26.74
CA ILE A 206 12.54 -0.27 27.69
C ILE A 206 12.56 0.57 28.97
N LEU A 207 12.66 1.91 28.85
CA LEU A 207 12.68 2.82 29.98
C LEU A 207 11.41 2.70 30.84
N HIS A 208 10.23 2.67 30.22
CA HIS A 208 8.95 2.56 30.93
C HIS A 208 8.73 1.18 31.56
N SER A 209 9.43 0.14 31.09
CA SER A 209 9.39 -1.18 31.71
C SER A 209 10.18 -1.26 33.01
N GLY A 210 11.07 -0.29 33.29
CA GLY A 210 11.98 -0.31 34.43
C GLY A 210 13.12 -1.33 34.32
N GLN A 211 13.32 -1.94 33.14
CA GLN A 211 14.38 -2.91 32.90
C GLN A 211 15.58 -2.27 32.18
N GLU A 212 16.78 -2.80 32.44
CA GLU A 212 18.00 -2.47 31.70
C GLU A 212 18.29 -3.56 30.67
N LEU A 213 17.78 -3.35 29.45
CA LEU A 213 17.89 -4.33 28.37
C LEU A 213 18.90 -3.91 27.31
N PRO A 214 19.74 -4.84 26.81
CA PRO A 214 20.60 -4.56 25.66
C PRO A 214 19.76 -4.35 24.38
N LEU A 215 20.19 -3.38 23.58
CA LEU A 215 19.63 -3.07 22.26
C LEU A 215 20.65 -3.43 21.17
N TYR A 216 20.19 -4.05 20.09
CA TYR A 216 21.02 -4.49 18.97
C TYR A 216 20.47 -4.01 17.63
N PHE A 217 21.31 -3.39 16.80
CA PHE A 217 20.98 -3.07 15.41
C PHE A 217 21.18 -4.31 14.53
N GLN A 218 20.09 -4.86 14.01
CA GLN A 218 20.10 -6.09 13.22
C GLN A 218 20.24 -5.88 11.70
N GLY A 219 20.21 -4.64 11.25
CA GLY A 219 20.14 -4.30 9.84
C GLY A 219 18.72 -4.41 9.26
N LEU A 220 18.63 -4.13 7.97
CA LEU A 220 17.40 -4.28 7.21
C LEU A 220 17.18 -5.76 6.87
N VAL A 221 15.94 -6.19 7.05
CA VAL A 221 15.47 -7.51 6.62
C VAL A 221 14.67 -7.29 5.35
N ALA A 222 14.74 -8.24 4.42
CA ALA A 222 13.94 -8.21 3.20
C ALA A 222 12.46 -7.89 3.48
N GLY A 223 11.88 -7.01 2.66
CA GLY A 223 10.51 -6.49 2.77
C GLY A 223 10.39 -5.23 3.65
N TYR A 224 11.50 -4.75 4.22
CA TYR A 224 11.55 -3.49 4.96
C TYR A 224 12.44 -2.44 4.26
N GLU A 225 12.79 -2.69 3.00
CA GLU A 225 13.39 -1.70 2.13
C GLU A 225 12.38 -0.57 1.87
N GLU A 226 12.67 0.64 2.32
CA GLU A 226 11.77 1.77 2.12
C GLU A 226 12.42 2.81 1.22
N PRO A 227 12.72 2.47 -0.06
CA PRO A 227 13.25 3.45 -0.98
C PRO A 227 12.21 4.57 -1.13
N PHE A 228 12.67 5.81 -0.97
CA PHE A 228 11.85 6.98 -1.13
C PHE A 228 12.26 7.73 -2.39
N PHE A 229 11.37 7.72 -3.38
CA PHE A 229 11.56 8.54 -4.57
C PHE A 229 10.94 9.92 -4.34
N ARG A 230 11.74 10.98 -4.40
CA ARG A 230 11.26 12.36 -4.15
C ARG A 230 10.15 12.78 -5.10
N GLY A 231 10.18 12.34 -6.37
CA GLY A 231 9.12 12.63 -7.35
C GLY A 231 7.78 11.94 -7.06
N GLN A 232 7.69 11.17 -5.98
CA GLN A 232 6.42 10.62 -5.51
C GLN A 232 5.54 11.66 -4.81
N VAL A 233 6.09 12.78 -4.33
CA VAL A 233 5.32 13.84 -3.64
C VAL A 233 5.40 15.18 -4.38
N ASP A 234 4.37 16.02 -4.20
CA ASP A 234 4.31 17.35 -4.79
C ASP A 234 5.10 18.37 -3.96
N TRP A 235 6.24 18.81 -4.49
CA TRP A 235 7.10 19.79 -3.82
C TRP A 235 6.71 21.25 -4.06
N SER A 236 5.68 21.53 -4.86
CA SER A 236 5.16 22.89 -5.02
C SER A 236 4.42 23.39 -3.77
N LYS A 237 3.95 22.46 -2.91
CA LYS A 237 3.26 22.75 -1.65
C LYS A 237 3.82 21.89 -0.51
N PRO A 238 5.05 22.13 -0.05
CA PRO A 238 5.75 21.25 0.88
C PRO A 238 5.01 21.04 2.22
N THR A 239 4.17 21.99 2.63
CA THR A 239 3.35 21.92 3.85
C THR A 239 2.09 21.05 3.71
N GLU A 240 1.74 20.62 2.50
CA GLU A 240 0.55 19.80 2.22
C GLU A 240 0.89 18.34 1.84
N ILE A 241 2.18 18.00 1.87
CA ILE A 241 2.69 16.66 1.53
C ILE A 241 2.07 15.61 2.47
N ASN A 242 1.59 14.54 1.85
CA ASN A 242 1.14 13.34 2.56
C ASN A 242 1.75 12.12 1.86
N THR A 243 2.49 11.29 2.59
CA THR A 243 3.29 10.18 2.02
C THR A 243 2.44 8.97 1.62
N LEU A 244 1.14 8.97 1.92
CA LEU A 244 0.21 7.90 1.58
C LEU A 244 -0.46 8.09 0.21
N ILE A 245 -0.17 9.19 -0.50
CA ILE A 245 -0.67 9.53 -1.83
C ILE A 245 0.50 9.96 -2.72
N ASN A 246 0.55 9.47 -3.97
CA ASN A 246 1.55 9.94 -4.93
C ASN A 246 1.04 11.11 -5.77
N VAL A 247 1.94 11.87 -6.39
CA VAL A 247 1.64 13.05 -7.21
C VAL A 247 0.55 12.82 -8.26
N ILE A 248 0.52 11.64 -8.91
CA ILE A 248 -0.45 11.34 -9.96
C ILE A 248 -1.84 11.17 -9.34
N GLU A 249 -1.95 10.40 -8.26
CA GLU A 249 -3.20 10.26 -7.50
C GLU A 249 -3.60 11.58 -6.82
N ASP A 250 -2.65 12.45 -6.49
CA ASP A 250 -2.90 13.73 -5.82
C ASP A 250 -3.69 14.74 -6.68
N GLN A 251 -3.72 14.52 -8.00
CA GLN A 251 -4.46 15.38 -8.94
C GLN A 251 -5.96 15.43 -8.66
N TRP A 252 -6.51 14.39 -7.99
CA TRP A 252 -7.93 14.30 -7.62
C TRP A 252 -8.17 14.49 -6.12
N ARG A 253 -7.18 15.01 -5.39
CA ARG A 253 -7.30 15.28 -3.95
C ARG A 253 -8.51 16.15 -3.67
N SER A 254 -9.31 15.70 -2.70
CA SER A 254 -10.27 16.52 -1.98
C SER A 254 -10.10 16.29 -0.48
N ILE A 255 -10.57 17.24 0.32
CA ILE A 255 -10.58 17.15 1.77
C ILE A 255 -12.05 17.09 2.19
N ASP A 256 -12.39 16.16 3.07
CA ASP A 256 -13.74 16.02 3.58
C ASP A 256 -14.17 17.26 4.40
N PRO A 257 -15.47 17.44 4.69
CA PRO A 257 -15.95 18.59 5.45
C PRO A 257 -15.35 18.75 6.86
N SER A 258 -14.88 17.68 7.51
CA SER A 258 -14.21 17.80 8.82
C SER A 258 -12.82 18.41 8.71
N GLY A 259 -12.17 18.25 7.55
CA GLY A 259 -10.82 18.71 7.33
C GLY A 259 -9.74 17.67 7.64
N ASP A 260 -10.12 16.46 8.10
CA ASP A 260 -9.21 15.44 8.64
C ASP A 260 -8.93 14.30 7.67
N VAL A 261 -9.76 14.15 6.64
CA VAL A 261 -9.68 13.03 5.69
C VAL A 261 -9.37 13.57 4.30
N ILE A 262 -8.30 13.03 3.70
CA ILE A 262 -8.04 13.20 2.27
C ILE A 262 -8.79 12.10 1.53
N VAL A 263 -9.53 12.49 0.49
CA VAL A 263 -10.19 11.58 -0.44
C VAL A 263 -9.58 11.76 -1.82
N SER A 264 -9.16 10.67 -2.45
CA SER A 264 -8.71 10.67 -3.84
C SER A 264 -9.10 9.37 -4.57
N THR A 265 -8.64 9.20 -5.81
CA THR A 265 -8.85 8.02 -6.65
C THR A 265 -7.53 7.43 -7.10
N VAL A 266 -7.52 6.12 -7.37
CA VAL A 266 -6.38 5.46 -7.99
C VAL A 266 -6.12 6.05 -9.37
N ALA A 267 -4.84 6.25 -9.69
CA ALA A 267 -4.42 6.74 -11.00
C ALA A 267 -4.90 5.81 -12.13
N PRO A 268 -5.26 6.34 -13.31
CA PRO A 268 -5.64 5.52 -14.46
C PRO A 268 -4.57 4.50 -14.82
N PHE A 269 -5.00 3.32 -15.25
CA PHE A 269 -4.11 2.22 -15.65
C PHE A 269 -4.79 1.36 -16.72
N SER A 270 -4.01 0.51 -17.39
CA SER A 270 -4.54 -0.39 -18.43
C SER A 270 -5.13 -1.66 -17.83
N GLN A 271 -6.47 -1.79 -17.85
CA GLN A 271 -7.16 -3.01 -17.41
C GLN A 271 -6.72 -4.27 -18.18
N PRO A 272 -6.48 -4.24 -19.51
CA PRO A 272 -5.95 -5.40 -20.22
C PRO A 272 -4.58 -5.86 -19.71
N VAL A 273 -3.70 -4.92 -19.31
CA VAL A 273 -2.39 -5.25 -18.74
C VAL A 273 -2.55 -5.88 -17.36
N LEU A 274 -3.45 -5.36 -16.51
CA LEU A 274 -3.79 -6.00 -15.23
C LEU A 274 -4.31 -7.43 -15.44
N ALA A 275 -5.27 -7.63 -16.34
CA ALA A 275 -5.86 -8.94 -16.61
C ALA A 275 -4.85 -9.95 -17.20
N LYS A 276 -3.88 -9.49 -18.01
CA LYS A 276 -2.75 -10.30 -18.48
C LYS A 276 -1.93 -10.80 -17.28
N HIS A 277 -1.53 -9.91 -16.39
CA HIS A 277 -0.66 -10.24 -15.25
C HIS A 277 -1.35 -11.07 -14.18
N LEU A 278 -2.64 -10.83 -13.90
CA LEU A 278 -3.40 -11.69 -12.98
C LEU A 278 -3.49 -13.13 -13.48
N ARG A 279 -3.69 -13.35 -14.79
CA ARG A 279 -3.69 -14.70 -15.39
C ARG A 279 -2.31 -15.36 -15.32
N LEU A 280 -1.25 -14.61 -15.61
CA LEU A 280 0.12 -15.11 -15.50
C LEU A 280 0.43 -15.53 -14.07
N LEU A 281 0.24 -14.62 -13.10
CA LEU A 281 0.45 -14.89 -11.68
C LEU A 281 -0.35 -16.10 -11.21
N ARG A 282 -1.62 -16.24 -11.63
CA ARG A 282 -2.45 -17.39 -11.28
C ARG A 282 -1.80 -18.70 -11.76
N SER A 283 -1.38 -18.73 -13.02
CA SER A 283 -0.73 -19.92 -13.59
C SER A 283 0.56 -20.32 -12.87
N LEU A 284 1.33 -19.33 -12.41
CA LEU A 284 2.56 -19.56 -11.65
C LEU A 284 2.26 -20.03 -10.22
N THR A 285 1.26 -19.43 -9.56
CA THR A 285 0.88 -19.80 -8.18
C THR A 285 0.16 -21.14 -8.09
N ASP A 286 -0.50 -21.59 -9.15
CA ASP A 286 -1.17 -22.90 -9.18
C ASP A 286 -0.17 -24.04 -9.47
N ASN A 287 0.96 -23.74 -10.12
CA ASN A 287 2.03 -24.72 -10.34
C ASN A 287 3.03 -24.74 -9.17
N LEU A 288 2.98 -25.79 -8.36
CA LEU A 288 3.84 -25.99 -7.19
C LEU A 288 5.32 -26.20 -7.53
N GLU A 289 5.67 -26.51 -8.79
CA GLU A 289 7.06 -26.67 -9.22
C GLU A 289 7.76 -25.33 -9.49
N ILE A 290 7.00 -24.25 -9.67
CA ILE A 290 7.55 -22.91 -9.91
C ILE A 290 8.24 -22.39 -8.65
N SER A 291 9.41 -21.78 -8.80
CA SER A 291 10.14 -21.22 -7.67
C SER A 291 9.48 -19.93 -7.12
N GLU A 292 9.65 -19.66 -5.83
CA GLU A 292 9.21 -18.40 -5.22
C GLU A 292 9.85 -17.17 -5.90
N ALA A 293 11.10 -17.31 -6.38
CA ALA A 293 11.82 -16.26 -7.09
C ALA A 293 11.16 -15.90 -8.43
N GLU A 294 10.69 -16.89 -9.20
CA GLU A 294 9.96 -16.65 -10.45
C GLU A 294 8.62 -15.94 -10.20
N ILE A 295 7.90 -16.32 -9.14
CA ILE A 295 6.65 -15.63 -8.74
C ILE A 295 6.94 -14.20 -8.34
N LYS A 296 8.00 -13.97 -7.56
CA LYS A 296 8.44 -12.62 -7.16
C LYS A 296 8.75 -11.75 -8.37
N GLN A 297 9.52 -12.29 -9.32
CA GLN A 297 9.86 -11.57 -10.54
C GLN A 297 8.61 -11.24 -11.35
N SER A 298 7.71 -12.20 -11.55
CA SER A 298 6.45 -11.95 -12.26
C SER A 298 5.57 -10.92 -11.56
N LEU A 299 5.58 -10.86 -10.23
CA LEU A 299 4.85 -9.84 -9.47
C LEU A 299 5.48 -8.45 -9.63
N ALA A 300 6.81 -8.36 -9.61
CA ALA A 300 7.53 -7.13 -9.88
C ALA A 300 7.23 -6.61 -11.30
N ASP A 301 7.36 -7.48 -12.31
CA ASP A 301 7.06 -7.19 -13.72
C ASP A 301 5.62 -6.69 -13.90
N ALA A 302 4.67 -7.30 -13.19
CA ALA A 302 3.26 -6.89 -13.19
C ALA A 302 3.10 -5.44 -12.70
N THR A 303 3.69 -5.11 -11.54
CA THR A 303 3.60 -3.75 -11.02
C THR A 303 4.30 -2.73 -11.93
N GLN A 304 5.42 -3.12 -12.54
CA GLN A 304 6.19 -2.27 -13.44
C GLN A 304 5.44 -1.98 -14.75
N GLU A 305 4.88 -3.00 -15.42
CA GLU A 305 4.13 -2.81 -16.67
C GLU A 305 2.82 -2.05 -16.46
N ILE A 306 2.14 -2.27 -15.33
CA ILE A 306 0.94 -1.50 -14.97
C ILE A 306 1.31 -0.04 -14.67
N ALA A 307 2.38 0.22 -13.91
CA ALA A 307 2.88 1.57 -13.67
C ALA A 307 3.29 2.28 -14.98
N ALA A 308 3.94 1.57 -15.90
CA ALA A 308 4.24 2.08 -17.24
C ALA A 308 2.97 2.51 -17.99
N SER A 309 1.89 1.74 -17.84
CA SER A 309 0.59 2.08 -18.42
C SER A 309 -0.07 3.30 -17.77
N THR A 310 0.16 3.52 -16.47
CA THR A 310 -0.26 4.73 -15.76
C THR A 310 0.51 5.94 -16.28
N PHE A 311 1.84 5.85 -16.37
CA PHE A 311 2.66 6.94 -16.89
C PHE A 311 2.33 7.29 -18.34
N ALA A 312 2.08 6.30 -19.20
CA ALA A 312 1.65 6.55 -20.58
C ALA A 312 0.31 7.31 -20.69
N GLN A 313 -0.52 7.28 -19.65
CA GLN A 313 -1.80 8.01 -19.56
C GLN A 313 -1.68 9.33 -18.77
N THR A 314 -0.50 9.61 -18.21
CA THR A 314 -0.26 10.79 -17.37
C THR A 314 0.15 11.97 -18.26
N PRO A 315 -0.35 13.20 -18.00
CA PRO A 315 0.07 14.39 -18.72
C PRO A 315 1.61 14.58 -18.71
N PRO A 316 2.25 14.87 -19.86
CA PRO A 316 3.70 15.02 -19.94
C PRO A 316 4.29 16.09 -19.02
N ASP A 317 3.55 17.18 -18.77
CA ASP A 317 3.96 18.26 -17.88
C ASP A 317 4.04 17.80 -16.41
N LEU A 318 3.12 16.92 -15.99
CA LEU A 318 3.15 16.33 -14.65
C LEU A 318 4.29 15.33 -14.51
N LEU A 319 4.53 14.49 -15.52
CA LEU A 319 5.68 13.58 -15.55
C LEU A 319 7.01 14.34 -15.51
N LEU A 320 7.09 15.50 -16.19
CA LEU A 320 8.28 16.34 -16.16
C LEU A 320 8.53 16.92 -14.75
N LYS A 321 7.48 17.33 -14.04
CA LYS A 321 7.59 17.76 -12.63
C LYS A 321 8.05 16.62 -11.73
N ILE A 322 7.46 15.43 -11.89
CA ILE A 322 7.86 14.21 -11.16
C ILE A 322 9.35 13.94 -11.37
N TRP A 323 9.83 14.03 -12.61
CA TRP A 323 11.24 13.90 -12.95
C TRP A 323 12.10 14.95 -12.25
N GLN A 324 11.77 16.24 -12.40
CA GLN A 324 12.53 17.35 -11.83
C GLN A 324 12.64 17.26 -10.31
N TRP A 325 11.55 16.89 -9.63
CA TRP A 325 11.55 16.69 -8.18
C TRP A 325 12.31 15.44 -7.74
N GLY A 326 12.20 14.37 -8.53
CA GLY A 326 12.86 13.09 -8.28
C GLY A 326 14.37 13.15 -8.38
N PHE A 327 14.88 13.79 -9.44
CA PHE A 327 16.28 13.76 -9.84
C PHE A 327 16.98 15.12 -9.68
N ASP A 328 16.50 15.98 -8.78
CA ASP A 328 17.14 17.26 -8.47
C ASP A 328 18.61 17.04 -8.06
N VAL A 329 19.53 17.58 -8.87
CA VAL A 329 20.99 17.39 -8.76
C VAL A 329 21.52 17.83 -7.39
N ASN A 330 20.91 18.84 -6.77
CA ASN A 330 21.32 19.35 -5.46
C ASN A 330 21.08 18.36 -4.32
N HIS A 331 20.18 17.39 -4.54
CA HIS A 331 19.80 16.39 -3.55
C HIS A 331 20.28 14.99 -3.95
N TRP A 332 20.41 14.74 -5.25
CA TRP A 332 20.85 13.47 -5.82
C TRP A 332 22.33 13.14 -5.54
N THR A 333 23.19 14.17 -5.48
CA THR A 333 24.64 14.00 -5.24
C THR A 333 25.02 13.65 -3.79
N ALA A 334 24.05 13.61 -2.87
CA ALA A 334 24.26 13.33 -1.45
C ALA A 334 24.00 11.87 -1.04
N ASP A 335 23.47 11.03 -1.94
CA ASP A 335 23.11 9.64 -1.64
C ASP A 335 23.75 8.66 -2.65
N PRO A 336 24.83 7.95 -2.28
CA PRO A 336 25.47 6.95 -3.14
C PRO A 336 24.65 5.68 -3.37
N SER A 337 23.51 5.50 -2.70
CA SER A 337 22.63 4.32 -2.81
C SER A 337 21.66 4.38 -4.00
N ILE A 338 22.11 4.98 -5.12
CA ILE A 338 21.41 5.02 -6.41
C ILE A 338 21.36 3.58 -6.96
N ASP A 339 20.45 2.80 -6.37
CA ASP A 339 20.22 1.39 -6.64
C ASP A 339 19.33 1.20 -7.88
N ALA A 340 19.32 -0.03 -8.40
CA ALA A 340 18.55 -0.48 -9.55
C ALA A 340 17.07 -0.02 -9.57
N TYR A 341 16.42 0.13 -8.41
CA TYR A 341 15.05 0.64 -8.28
C TYR A 341 14.86 2.02 -8.95
N HIS A 342 15.85 2.90 -8.82
CA HIS A 342 15.77 4.22 -9.44
C HIS A 342 16.00 4.16 -10.95
N GLN A 343 16.83 3.23 -11.43
CA GLN A 343 17.06 3.03 -12.86
C GLN A 343 15.79 2.56 -13.57
N ASP A 344 15.09 1.58 -13.01
CA ASP A 344 13.79 1.13 -13.53
C ASP A 344 12.78 2.30 -13.58
N LEU A 345 12.77 3.14 -12.54
CA LEU A 345 11.87 4.29 -12.49
C LEU A 345 12.21 5.36 -13.53
N ILE A 346 13.50 5.60 -13.79
CA ILE A 346 13.97 6.46 -14.88
C ILE A 346 13.40 5.98 -16.22
N ASP A 347 13.60 4.70 -16.53
CA ASP A 347 13.18 4.11 -17.80
C ASP A 347 11.66 4.17 -17.97
N LEU A 348 10.90 3.91 -16.89
CA LEU A 348 9.44 4.04 -16.89
C LEU A 348 8.98 5.49 -17.14
N LEU A 349 9.58 6.47 -16.45
CA LEU A 349 9.20 7.88 -16.58
C LEU A 349 9.53 8.41 -17.97
N LEU A 350 10.72 8.09 -18.50
CA LEU A 350 11.11 8.43 -19.87
C LEU A 350 10.17 7.78 -20.89
N GLY A 351 9.86 6.50 -20.72
CA GLY A 351 8.92 5.78 -21.57
C GLY A 351 7.52 6.41 -21.58
N GLY A 352 7.04 6.90 -20.43
CA GLY A 352 5.79 7.65 -20.32
C GLY A 352 5.84 9.01 -21.01
N LEU A 353 6.89 9.79 -20.73
CA LEU A 353 7.13 11.11 -21.34
C LEU A 353 7.16 11.02 -22.87
N PHE A 354 7.98 10.14 -23.43
CA PHE A 354 8.13 10.04 -24.88
C PHE A 354 6.87 9.56 -25.60
N LYS A 355 6.02 8.75 -24.95
CA LYS A 355 4.71 8.37 -25.51
C LYS A 355 3.70 9.52 -25.53
N GLY A 356 3.82 10.47 -24.61
CA GLY A 356 2.86 11.57 -24.46
C GLY A 356 3.17 12.84 -25.27
N LEU A 357 4.40 12.99 -25.79
CA LEU A 357 4.83 14.15 -26.58
C LEU A 357 4.28 14.08 -28.02
N LYS A 358 3.77 15.20 -28.54
CA LYS A 358 3.03 15.23 -29.83
C LYS A 358 3.84 15.82 -30.99
N ASN A 359 4.91 16.55 -30.73
CA ASN A 359 5.73 17.20 -31.77
C ASN A 359 7.22 17.29 -31.35
N LEU A 360 8.07 17.71 -32.30
CA LEU A 360 9.52 17.77 -32.13
C LEU A 360 9.98 18.91 -31.19
N ASP A 361 9.21 19.98 -31.10
CA ASP A 361 9.53 21.14 -30.26
C ASP A 361 9.33 20.80 -28.78
N ASP A 362 8.23 20.09 -28.45
CA ASP A 362 7.95 19.57 -27.12
C ASP A 362 9.05 18.58 -26.67
N LEU A 363 9.52 17.73 -27.59
CA LEU A 363 10.64 16.81 -27.34
C LEU A 363 11.92 17.57 -27.01
N THR A 364 12.24 18.61 -27.79
CA THR A 364 13.46 19.41 -27.59
C THR A 364 13.41 20.15 -26.25
N ALA A 365 12.26 20.75 -25.90
CA ALA A 365 12.06 21.41 -24.62
C ALA A 365 12.17 20.43 -23.43
N CYS A 366 11.55 19.25 -23.56
CA CYS A 366 11.62 18.18 -22.56
C CYS A 366 13.06 17.68 -22.37
N MET A 367 13.79 17.40 -23.46
CA MET A 367 15.19 17.00 -23.40
C MET A 367 16.08 18.04 -22.75
N ASN A 368 15.88 19.33 -23.05
CA ASN A 368 16.63 20.41 -22.41
C ASN A 368 16.34 20.51 -20.91
N ALA A 369 15.11 20.24 -20.49
CA ALA A 369 14.73 20.25 -19.08
C ALA A 369 15.28 19.03 -18.31
N ILE A 370 15.45 17.89 -18.98
CA ILE A 370 15.90 16.63 -18.38
C ILE A 370 17.43 16.47 -18.43
N ALA A 371 18.11 17.02 -19.44
CA ALA A 371 19.54 16.85 -19.67
C ALA A 371 20.46 17.20 -18.48
N PRO A 372 20.19 18.23 -17.66
CA PRO A 372 20.97 18.50 -16.46
C PRO A 372 20.89 17.38 -15.42
N HIS A 373 19.75 16.68 -15.37
CA HIS A 373 19.45 15.62 -14.41
C HIS A 373 19.94 14.25 -14.90
N LEU A 374 19.95 13.97 -16.21
CA LEU A 374 20.50 12.73 -16.81
C LEU A 374 22.02 12.57 -16.67
N LYS A 375 22.75 13.64 -16.35
CA LYS A 375 24.18 13.53 -16.02
C LYS A 375 24.41 13.18 -14.55
N ALA A 376 23.40 13.40 -13.72
CA ALA A 376 23.44 13.13 -12.29
C ALA A 376 22.87 11.74 -11.99
N ALA A 377 21.73 11.41 -12.59
CA ALA A 377 21.09 10.09 -12.65
C ALA A 377 21.80 9.20 -13.66
#